data_AF-A0A1Q9MR04-F1
#
_entry.id   AF-A0A1Q9MR04-F1
#
_cell.length_a   1.000
_cell.length_b   1.000
_cell.length_c   1.000
_cell.angle_alpha   90.00
_cell.angle_beta   90.00
_cell.angle_gamma   90.00
#
_symmetry.space_group_name_H-M   'P 1'
#
loop_
_entity.id
_entity.type
_entity.pdbx_description
1 polymer ?
#
loop_
_entity_poly.entity_id
_entity_poly.type
_entity_poly.pdbx_seq_one_letter_code
_entity_poly.pdbx_strand_id
1 'polypeptide(L)'
;MDAEQKIIALRETVANFIKERQWGKYHLPKDLSMAIAIEASELMELFLWKQTSIQEVVQDPILKEKVADEIADILIYLLSLVNTLGFDLSNIVTKKMAKNRVKYPASEFQGNYEKR
;
A
#
# COMPACT_ATOMS: atom_id res chain seq x y z
N MET A 1 20.64 5.25 -5.72
CA MET A 1 19.90 3.98 -5.85
C MET A 1 18.59 4.27 -6.57
N ASP A 2 18.34 3.57 -7.68
CA ASP A 2 17.12 3.72 -8.49
C ASP A 2 15.86 3.36 -7.68
N ALA A 3 14.70 3.92 -8.04
CA ALA A 3 13.43 3.71 -7.34
C ALA A 3 12.99 2.23 -7.38
N GLU A 4 13.26 1.55 -8.50
CA GLU A 4 13.03 0.11 -8.64
C GLU A 4 13.86 -0.70 -7.62
N GLN A 5 15.13 -0.32 -7.43
CA GLN A 5 16.01 -0.96 -6.45
C GLN A 5 15.47 -0.85 -5.01
N LYS A 6 14.80 0.27 -4.68
CA LYS A 6 14.22 0.48 -3.34
C LYS A 6 13.03 -0.44 -3.08
N ILE A 7 12.16 -0.64 -4.06
CA ILE A 7 10.99 -1.52 -3.92
C ILE A 7 11.43 -2.97 -3.79
N ILE A 8 12.42 -3.39 -4.58
CA ILE A 8 13.02 -4.73 -4.46
C ILE A 8 13.58 -4.95 -3.07
N ALA A 9 14.36 -4.00 -2.53
CA ALA A 9 14.92 -4.09 -1.18
C ALA A 9 13.85 -4.22 -0.08
N LEU A 10 12.72 -3.51 -0.19
CA LEU A 10 11.61 -3.65 0.74
C LEU A 10 10.97 -5.03 0.66
N ARG A 11 10.75 -5.55 -0.55
CA ARG A 11 10.21 -6.90 -0.77
C ARG A 11 11.09 -7.98 -0.17
N GLU A 12 12.41 -7.85 -0.33
CA GLU A 12 13.39 -8.78 0.23
C GLU A 12 13.43 -8.71 1.75
N THR A 13 13.40 -7.49 2.32
CA THR A 13 13.32 -7.29 3.78
C THR A 13 12.12 -8.03 4.38
N VAL A 14 10.93 -7.86 3.78
CA VAL A 14 9.70 -8.55 4.22
C VAL A 14 9.83 -10.06 4.04
N ALA A 15 10.31 -10.53 2.88
CA ALA A 15 10.46 -11.96 2.62
C ALA A 15 11.41 -12.64 3.62
N ASN A 16 12.52 -11.98 3.96
CA ASN A 16 13.50 -12.49 4.93
C ASN A 16 12.89 -12.58 6.32
N PHE A 17 12.20 -11.52 6.78
CA PHE A 17 11.52 -11.49 8.07
C PHE A 17 10.53 -12.66 8.24
N ILE A 18 9.74 -12.95 7.19
CA ILE A 18 8.78 -14.06 7.18
C ILE A 18 9.49 -15.42 7.14
N LYS A 19 10.57 -15.54 6.36
CA LYS A 19 11.35 -16.77 6.22
C LYS A 19 12.04 -17.17 7.52
N GLU A 20 12.66 -16.21 8.22
CA GLU A 20 13.32 -16.42 9.52
C GLU A 20 12.39 -17.06 10.56
N ARG A 21 11.10 -16.70 10.51
CA ARG A 21 10.07 -17.17 11.43
C ARG A 21 9.31 -18.38 10.92
N GLN A 22 9.61 -18.86 9.72
CA GLN A 22 8.90 -19.95 9.04
C GLN A 22 7.39 -19.68 8.94
N TRP A 23 7.00 -18.41 8.80
CA TRP A 23 5.60 -17.99 8.75
C TRP A 23 4.96 -18.13 7.37
N GLY A 24 5.75 -18.46 6.34
CA GLY A 24 5.23 -18.64 4.97
C GLY A 24 4.07 -19.64 4.86
N LYS A 25 3.95 -20.60 5.78
CA LYS A 25 2.81 -21.55 5.85
C LYS A 25 1.45 -20.90 6.18
N TYR A 26 1.44 -19.70 6.76
CA TYR A 26 0.23 -18.93 7.09
C TYR A 26 -0.09 -17.87 6.03
N HIS A 27 0.81 -17.66 5.06
CA HIS A 27 0.70 -16.62 4.04
C HIS A 27 -0.12 -17.08 2.84
N LEU A 28 -1.34 -17.57 3.08
CA LEU A 28 -2.26 -17.94 2.00
C LEU A 28 -2.88 -16.67 1.38
N PRO A 29 -3.24 -16.68 0.08
CA PRO A 29 -3.77 -15.50 -0.60
C PRO A 29 -5.01 -14.90 0.09
N LYS A 30 -5.92 -15.75 0.58
CA LYS A 30 -7.11 -15.32 1.33
C LYS A 30 -6.69 -14.57 2.60
N ASP A 31 -5.83 -15.17 3.41
CA ASP A 31 -5.47 -14.64 4.72
C ASP A 31 -4.70 -13.32 4.60
N LEU A 32 -3.78 -13.23 3.63
CA LEU A 32 -3.08 -11.98 3.32
C LEU A 32 -4.03 -10.90 2.80
N SER A 33 -5.03 -11.25 1.98
CA SER A 33 -6.02 -10.28 1.51
C SER A 33 -6.88 -9.73 2.66
N MET A 34 -7.18 -10.57 3.66
CA MET A 34 -7.89 -10.16 4.87
C MET A 34 -7.02 -9.28 5.76
N ALA A 35 -5.74 -9.63 5.95
CA ALA A 35 -4.80 -8.80 6.69
C ALA A 35 -4.69 -7.40 6.11
N ILE A 36 -4.55 -7.26 4.79
CA ILE A 36 -4.56 -5.94 4.12
C ILE A 36 -5.82 -5.14 4.44
N ALA A 37 -6.99 -5.78 4.44
CA ALA A 37 -8.25 -5.12 4.75
C ALA A 37 -8.36 -4.71 6.24
N ILE A 38 -7.76 -5.49 7.14
CA ILE A 38 -7.69 -5.17 8.57
C ILE A 38 -6.82 -3.93 8.78
N GLU A 39 -5.59 -3.90 8.27
CA GLU A 39 -4.70 -2.73 8.45
C GLU A 39 -5.25 -1.47 7.77
N ALA A 40 -5.94 -1.63 6.63
CA ALA A 40 -6.66 -0.51 6.01
C ALA A 40 -7.81 0.02 6.89
N SER A 41 -8.43 -0.85 7.68
CA SER A 41 -9.47 -0.45 8.64
C SER A 41 -8.86 0.23 9.87
N GLU A 42 -7.69 -0.22 10.35
CA GLU A 42 -6.92 0.43 11.43
C GLU A 42 -6.48 1.84 11.02
N LEU A 43 -5.97 2.00 9.79
CA LEU A 43 -5.71 3.33 9.21
C LEU A 43 -6.97 4.22 9.19
N MET A 44 -8.12 3.67 8.81
CA MET A 44 -9.38 4.40 8.82
C MET A 44 -9.81 4.81 10.23
N GLU A 45 -9.57 3.97 11.23
CA GLU A 45 -9.95 4.22 12.63
C GLU A 45 -9.28 5.47 13.19
N LEU A 46 -8.05 5.77 12.78
CA LEU A 46 -7.32 6.98 13.19
C LEU A 46 -8.11 8.27 12.91
N PHE A 47 -8.94 8.26 11.86
CA PHE A 47 -9.75 9.39 11.39
C PHE A 47 -11.24 9.27 11.73
N LEU A 48 -11.66 8.17 12.36
CA LEU A 48 -13.06 7.92 12.66
C LEU A 48 -13.62 9.03 13.57
N TRP A 49 -14.76 9.61 13.17
CA TRP A 49 -15.44 10.74 13.85
C TRP A 49 -14.64 12.05 13.92
N LYS A 50 -13.54 12.19 13.17
CA LYS A 50 -12.69 13.39 13.17
C LYS A 50 -12.69 14.07 11.80
N GLN A 51 -12.76 15.40 11.78
CA GLN A 51 -12.48 16.20 10.59
C GLN A 51 -11.00 16.61 10.59
N THR A 52 -10.11 15.66 10.33
CA THR A 52 -8.66 15.89 10.37
C THR A 52 -8.14 16.41 9.02
N SER A 53 -7.50 17.57 9.06
CA SER A 53 -6.76 18.17 7.95
C SER A 53 -5.36 17.59 7.81
N ILE A 54 -4.76 17.76 6.63
CA ILE A 54 -3.38 17.36 6.37
C ILE A 54 -2.42 18.08 7.32
N GLN A 55 -2.64 19.39 7.60
CA GLN A 55 -1.76 20.12 8.52
C GLN A 55 -1.79 19.53 9.94
N GLU A 56 -2.96 19.12 10.44
CA GLU A 56 -3.07 18.50 11.76
C GLU A 56 -2.29 17.19 11.83
N VAL A 57 -2.40 16.31 10.82
CA VAL A 57 -1.60 15.08 10.76
C VAL A 57 -0.11 15.38 10.75
N VAL A 58 0.33 16.38 9.97
CA VAL A 58 1.76 16.69 9.82
C VAL A 58 2.34 17.33 11.09
N GLN A 59 1.56 18.12 11.83
CA GLN A 59 1.99 18.87 13.01
C GLN A 59 1.86 18.10 14.32
N ASP A 60 1.00 17.07 14.39
CA ASP A 60 0.90 16.16 15.53
C ASP A 60 1.85 14.96 15.33
N PRO A 61 2.98 14.88 16.06
CA PRO A 61 3.95 13.80 15.88
C PRO A 61 3.38 12.42 16.20
N ILE A 62 2.44 12.34 17.16
CA ILE A 62 1.86 11.06 17.61
C ILE A 62 0.90 10.55 16.54
N LEU A 63 0.02 11.41 16.03
CA LEU A 63 -0.88 11.02 14.95
C LEU A 63 -0.11 10.67 13.68
N LYS A 64 0.93 11.43 13.35
CA LYS A 64 1.80 11.17 12.19
C LYS A 64 2.46 9.80 12.26
N GLU A 65 2.99 9.43 13.42
CA GLU A 65 3.63 8.14 13.65
C GLU A 65 2.63 7.01 13.47
N LYS A 66 1.46 7.09 14.11
CA LYS A 66 0.39 6.09 13.94
C LYS A 66 -0.02 5.93 12.48
N VAL A 67 -0.26 7.03 11.76
CA VAL A 67 -0.60 6.97 10.33
C VAL A 67 0.52 6.31 9.52
N ALA A 68 1.79 6.58 9.86
CA ALA A 68 2.93 5.97 9.19
C ALA A 68 3.01 4.45 9.44
N ASP A 69 2.73 4.01 10.67
CA ASP A 69 2.72 2.59 11.05
C ASP A 69 1.64 1.83 10.26
N GLU A 70 0.40 2.32 10.24
CA GLU A 70 -0.69 1.63 9.50
C GLU A 70 -0.42 1.58 7.98
N ILE A 71 0.17 2.63 7.41
CA ILE A 71 0.60 2.64 6.00
C ILE A 71 1.69 1.58 5.77
N ALA A 72 2.63 1.44 6.72
CA ALA A 72 3.68 0.43 6.63
C ALA A 72 3.10 -0.99 6.72
N ASP A 73 2.15 -1.24 7.61
CA ASP A 73 1.53 -2.56 7.78
C ASP A 73 0.72 -2.97 6.55
N ILE A 74 -0.08 -2.06 5.98
CA ILE A 74 -0.75 -2.27 4.68
C ILE A 74 0.27 -2.67 3.61
N LEU A 75 1.40 -1.94 3.53
CA LEU A 75 2.43 -2.22 2.54
C LEU A 75 3.11 -3.57 2.80
N ILE A 76 3.42 -3.93 4.05
CA ILE A 76 4.06 -5.19 4.42
C ILE A 76 3.21 -6.39 3.98
N TYR A 77 1.90 -6.37 4.25
CA TYR A 77 1.03 -7.45 3.81
C TYR A 77 0.82 -7.47 2.29
N LEU A 78 0.76 -6.30 1.64
CA LEU A 78 0.71 -6.25 0.18
C LEU A 78 1.98 -6.84 -0.46
N LEU A 79 3.17 -6.49 0.04
CA LEU A 79 4.44 -7.06 -0.43
C LEU A 79 4.51 -8.56 -0.14
N SER A 80 4.01 -9.01 1.01
CA SER A 80 3.88 -10.43 1.34
C SER A 80 3.01 -11.16 0.32
N LEU A 81 1.85 -10.60 -0.06
CA LEU A 81 0.96 -11.17 -1.06
C LEU A 81 1.60 -11.22 -2.45
N VAL A 82 2.28 -10.14 -2.84
CA VAL A 82 3.05 -10.07 -4.10
C VAL A 82 4.13 -11.15 -4.13
N ASN A 83 4.86 -11.35 -3.04
CA ASN A 83 5.89 -12.39 -2.92
C ASN A 83 5.27 -13.79 -2.97
N THR A 84 4.18 -14.05 -2.24
CA THR A 84 3.46 -15.34 -2.26
C THR A 84 2.97 -15.69 -3.67
N LEU A 85 2.45 -14.71 -4.42
CA LEU A 85 1.92 -14.93 -5.76
C LEU A 85 2.97 -14.84 -6.88
N GLY A 86 4.22 -14.50 -6.54
CA GLY A 86 5.31 -14.36 -7.52
C GLY A 86 5.10 -13.21 -8.50
N PHE A 87 4.41 -12.14 -8.10
CA PHE A 87 4.20 -10.99 -8.98
C PHE A 87 5.44 -10.11 -9.10
N ASP A 88 5.64 -9.60 -10.32
CA ASP A 88 6.49 -8.44 -10.58
C ASP A 88 5.68 -7.17 -10.31
N LEU A 89 5.92 -6.56 -9.14
CA LEU A 89 5.19 -5.38 -8.69
C LEU A 89 5.32 -4.20 -9.65
N SER A 90 6.54 -3.92 -10.13
CA SER A 90 6.82 -2.83 -11.07
C SER A 90 5.99 -2.99 -12.35
N ASN A 91 5.96 -4.20 -12.89
CA ASN A 91 5.24 -4.52 -14.13
C ASN A 91 3.72 -4.44 -13.95
N ILE A 92 3.15 -5.01 -12.87
CA ILE A 92 1.69 -4.98 -12.67
C ILE A 92 1.18 -3.55 -12.45
N VAL A 93 1.92 -2.71 -11.73
CA VAL A 93 1.57 -1.30 -11.51
C VAL A 93 1.68 -0.52 -12.81
N THR A 94 2.76 -0.68 -13.56
CA THR A 94 2.97 0.03 -14.84
C THR A 94 1.87 -0.32 -15.85
N LYS A 95 1.53 -1.61 -15.99
CA LYS A 95 0.42 -2.06 -16.85
C LYS A 95 -0.93 -1.49 -16.40
N LYS A 96 -1.19 -1.47 -15.09
CA LYS A 96 -2.43 -0.91 -14.55
C LYS A 96 -2.52 0.60 -14.80
N MET A 97 -1.41 1.34 -14.63
CA MET A 97 -1.36 2.78 -14.91
C MET A 97 -1.57 3.10 -16.39
N ALA A 98 -1.03 2.31 -17.31
CA ALA A 98 -1.32 2.46 -18.73
C ALA A 98 -2.82 2.30 -19.03
N LYS A 99 -3.48 1.29 -18.45
CA LYS A 99 -4.94 1.12 -18.57
C LYS A 99 -5.72 2.29 -17.96
N ASN A 100 -5.27 2.80 -16.81
CA ASN A 100 -5.92 3.93 -16.15
C ASN A 100 -5.80 5.23 -16.97
N ARG A 101 -4.68 5.49 -17.65
CA ARG A 101 -4.51 6.65 -18.54
C ARG A 101 -5.48 6.63 -19.73
N VAL A 102 -5.78 5.45 -20.25
CA VAL A 102 -6.80 5.27 -21.31
C VAL A 102 -8.20 5.47 -20.73
N LYS A 103 -8.48 4.94 -19.54
CA LYS A 103 -9.78 5.07 -18.88
C LYS A 103 -10.09 6.49 -18.41
N TYR A 104 -9.07 7.25 -18.02
CA TYR A 104 -9.18 8.61 -17.48
C TYR A 104 -8.21 9.55 -18.20
N PRO A 105 -8.51 9.98 -19.45
CA PRO A 105 -7.63 10.84 -20.22
C PRO A 105 -7.45 12.21 -19.56
N ALA A 106 -6.21 12.69 -19.45
CA ALA A 106 -5.95 13.97 -18.78
C ALA A 106 -6.73 15.14 -19.38
N SER A 107 -6.99 15.15 -20.69
CA SER A 107 -7.79 16.18 -21.37
C SER A 107 -9.25 16.27 -20.88
N GLU A 108 -9.81 15.17 -20.40
CA GLU A 108 -11.22 15.07 -19.98
C GLU A 108 -11.40 15.29 -18.47
N PHE A 109 -10.33 15.13 -17.68
CA PHE A 109 -10.36 15.12 -16.20
C PHE A 109 -9.47 16.22 -15.57
N GLN A 110 -9.19 17.32 -16.28
CA GLN A 110 -8.35 18.41 -15.74
C GLN A 110 -9.03 19.11 -14.55
N GLY A 111 -8.67 18.72 -13.33
CA GLY A 111 -9.16 19.32 -12.09
C GLY A 111 -10.55 18.85 -11.64
N ASN A 112 -11.21 17.96 -12.40
CA ASN A 112 -12.49 17.36 -12.05
C ASN A 112 -12.37 15.83 -12.06
N TYR A 113 -12.98 15.17 -11.07
CA TYR A 113 -13.11 13.71 -11.05
C TYR A 113 -14.27 13.22 -11.93
N GLU A 114 -15.12 14.15 -12.36
CA GLU A 114 -16.17 13.94 -13.35
C GLU A 114 -15.64 14.29 -14.75
N LYS A 115 -16.10 13.54 -15.75
CA LYS A 115 -15.76 13.75 -17.16
C LYS A 115 -16.36 15.07 -17.63
N ARG A 116 -15.54 15.96 -18.21
CA ARG A 116 -15.99 17.19 -18.90
C ARG A 116 -16.79 16.91 -20.16
#